data_AF-A0A846HQN5-F1
#
_entry.id   AF-A0A846HQN5-F1
#
_cell.length_a   1.000
_cell.length_b   1.000
_cell.length_c   1.000
_cell.angle_alpha   90.00
_cell.angle_beta   90.00
_cell.angle_gamma   90.00
#
_symmetry.space_group_name_H-M   'P 1'
#
loop_
_entity.id
_entity.type
_entity.pdbx_description
1 polymer ?
#
loop_
_entity_poly.entity_id
_entity_poly.type
_entity_poly.pdbx_seq_one_letter_code
_entity_poly.pdbx_strand_id
1 'polypeptide(L)'
;MTEQPTTEALAGSPQLEVFRIIDERLQDAVQREEETDYRSANATRRTQTIGRVSLIVAAVLTLPVFYLIWTLVGAMGLITDRMAAMHEQVGLMEANFDEVAVRVSRINVSVANMSNRIAVIVPMEQRLLSMREDVGVISASMGGIAPNVNGIDQILGGMDQNLQQINHVFGFLNRDVFRMRQNVNQMSSPMRMIPFFGQ
;
A
#
# COMPACT_ATOMS: atom_id res chain seq x y z
N MET A 1 -32.08 100.54 116.99
CA MET A 1 -31.16 99.65 117.73
C MET A 1 -30.52 98.74 116.69
N THR A 2 -29.39 99.18 116.15
CA THR A 2 -28.00 98.75 116.49
C THR A 2 -27.67 97.44 115.76
N GLU A 3 -26.66 97.27 114.91
CA GLU A 3 -25.49 98.06 114.50
C GLU A 3 -24.95 97.41 113.20
N GLN A 4 -24.41 98.23 112.29
CA GLN A 4 -23.37 97.85 111.32
C GLN A 4 -22.04 97.72 112.09
N PRO A 5 -21.04 96.92 111.64
CA PRO A 5 -20.17 97.34 110.52
C PRO A 5 -19.70 96.16 109.63
N THR A 6 -19.46 96.29 108.33
CA THR A 6 -18.41 97.00 107.59
C THR A 6 -16.98 96.48 107.85
N THR A 7 -16.42 95.78 106.86
CA THR A 7 -14.99 95.75 106.46
C THR A 7 -14.91 95.07 105.09
N GLU A 8 -14.87 95.82 103.99
CA GLU A 8 -13.66 96.34 103.33
C GLU A 8 -12.59 95.29 102.98
N ALA A 9 -12.42 95.17 101.65
CA ALA A 9 -11.16 95.19 100.91
C ALA A 9 -10.12 94.08 101.15
N LEU A 10 -9.82 93.33 100.08
CA LEU A 10 -8.46 93.07 99.56
C LEU A 10 -8.56 92.10 98.36
N ALA A 11 -8.44 92.61 97.13
CA ALA A 11 -7.31 92.32 96.25
C ALA A 11 -7.09 90.82 95.93
N GLY A 12 -7.69 90.34 94.85
CA GLY A 12 -7.32 89.08 94.18
C GLY A 12 -7.02 89.36 92.71
N SER A 13 -5.78 89.14 92.30
CA SER A 13 -5.19 89.54 91.03
C SER A 13 -5.75 88.76 89.82
N PRO A 14 -5.77 89.36 88.60
CA PRO A 14 -6.18 88.68 87.35
C PRO A 14 -5.30 87.48 86.97
N GLN A 15 -4.19 87.26 87.69
CA GLN A 15 -3.32 86.11 87.50
C GLN A 15 -3.90 84.82 88.11
N LEU A 16 -4.68 84.92 89.19
CA LEU A 16 -5.21 83.73 89.88
C LEU A 16 -6.34 83.05 89.08
N GLU A 17 -7.15 83.84 88.38
CA GLU A 17 -8.24 83.34 87.54
C GLU A 17 -7.72 82.69 86.25
N VAL A 18 -6.65 83.24 85.67
CA VAL A 18 -5.91 82.64 84.56
C VAL A 18 -5.29 81.31 84.97
N PHE A 19 -4.69 81.23 86.17
CA PHE A 19 -4.15 79.96 86.69
C PHE A 19 -5.23 78.90 86.86
N ARG A 20 -6.41 79.26 87.35
CA ARG A 20 -7.53 78.32 87.49
C ARG A 20 -8.06 77.81 86.15
N ILE A 21 -8.21 78.70 85.17
CA ILE A 21 -8.65 78.32 83.82
C ILE A 21 -7.62 77.42 83.13
N ILE A 22 -6.32 77.69 83.34
CA ILE A 22 -5.25 76.86 82.80
C ILE A 22 -5.27 75.47 83.43
N ASP A 23 -5.48 75.36 84.74
CA ASP A 23 -5.50 74.07 85.45
C ASP A 23 -6.72 73.22 85.04
N GLU A 24 -7.88 73.84 84.85
CA GLU A 24 -9.11 73.19 84.37
C GLU A 24 -8.96 72.70 82.92
N ARG A 25 -8.29 73.49 82.06
CA ARG A 25 -7.96 73.10 80.69
C ARG A 25 -6.87 72.04 80.61
N LEU A 26 -5.92 72.03 81.54
CA LEU A 26 -4.89 70.98 81.64
C LEU A 26 -5.53 69.65 82.05
N GLN A 27 -6.43 69.66 83.04
CA GLN A 27 -7.14 68.46 83.46
C GLN A 27 -8.05 67.92 82.35
N ASP A 28 -8.76 68.77 81.62
CA ASP A 28 -9.53 68.38 80.43
C ASP A 28 -8.65 67.82 79.30
N ALA A 29 -7.45 68.37 79.10
CA ALA A 29 -6.51 67.90 78.09
C ALA A 29 -5.92 66.53 78.47
N VAL A 30 -5.56 66.33 79.74
CA VAL A 30 -5.02 65.07 80.25
C VAL A 30 -6.07 63.96 80.23
N GLN A 31 -7.33 64.24 80.59
CA GLN A 31 -8.42 63.26 80.47
C GLN A 31 -8.73 62.89 79.01
N ARG A 32 -8.63 63.85 78.08
CA ARG A 32 -8.77 63.56 76.64
C ARG A 32 -7.62 62.74 76.07
N GLU A 33 -6.42 62.85 76.64
CA GLU A 33 -5.25 62.06 76.23
C GLU A 33 -5.34 60.59 76.73
N GLU A 34 -5.87 60.37 77.94
CA GLU A 34 -6.10 59.03 78.49
C GLU A 34 -7.19 58.23 77.74
N GLU A 35 -8.23 58.90 77.23
CA GLU A 35 -9.26 58.22 76.40
C GLU A 35 -8.75 57.83 75.00
N THR A 36 -7.74 58.52 74.46
CA THR A 36 -7.19 58.19 73.14
C THR A 36 -6.30 56.94 73.13
N ASP A 37 -5.60 56.66 74.24
CA ASP A 37 -4.72 55.49 74.33
C ASP A 37 -5.48 54.18 74.56
N TYR A 38 -6.62 54.20 75.26
CA TYR A 38 -7.48 53.02 75.38
C TYR A 38 -8.20 52.65 74.08
N ARG A 39 -8.54 53.63 73.24
CA ARG A 39 -9.13 53.38 71.92
C ARG A 39 -8.10 52.87 70.91
N SER A 40 -6.83 53.27 71.01
CA SER A 40 -5.75 52.78 70.14
C SER A 40 -5.30 51.35 70.46
N ALA A 41 -5.36 50.93 71.73
CA ALA A 41 -5.04 49.56 72.16
C ALA A 41 -6.04 48.52 71.65
N ASN A 42 -7.34 48.86 71.60
CA ASN A 42 -8.38 47.99 71.05
C ASN A 42 -8.44 48.01 69.51
N ALA A 43 -8.05 49.12 68.86
CA ALA A 43 -7.94 49.20 67.41
C ALA A 43 -6.80 48.34 66.86
N THR A 44 -5.66 48.30 67.56
CA THR A 44 -4.47 47.51 67.18
C THR A 44 -4.72 45.99 67.20
N ARG A 45 -5.54 45.50 68.14
CA ARG A 45 -5.93 44.08 68.20
C ARG A 45 -6.87 43.69 67.05
N ARG A 46 -7.72 44.62 66.58
CA ARG A 46 -8.66 44.40 65.48
C ARG A 46 -7.99 44.45 64.10
N THR A 47 -6.99 45.31 63.90
CA THR A 47 -6.20 45.31 62.64
C THR A 47 -5.32 44.07 62.53
N GLN A 48 -4.79 43.56 63.65
CA GLN A 48 -4.01 42.33 63.66
C GLN A 48 -4.84 41.09 63.30
N THR A 49 -6.09 40.99 63.77
CA THR A 49 -6.97 39.87 63.40
C THR A 49 -7.43 39.95 61.95
N ILE A 50 -7.73 41.14 61.43
CA ILE A 50 -8.08 41.34 60.01
C ILE A 50 -6.90 40.95 59.11
N GLY A 51 -5.66 41.33 59.44
CA GLY A 51 -4.47 40.94 58.69
C GLY A 51 -4.16 39.44 58.73
N ARG A 52 -4.46 38.76 59.85
CA ARG A 52 -4.33 37.29 59.94
C ARG A 52 -5.42 36.57 59.17
N VAL A 53 -6.65 37.07 59.21
CA VAL A 53 -7.77 36.51 58.45
C VAL A 53 -7.53 36.69 56.94
N SER A 54 -7.04 37.84 56.48
CA SER A 54 -6.70 38.04 55.06
C SER A 54 -5.58 37.11 54.60
N LEU A 55 -4.56 36.85 55.43
CA LEU A 55 -3.51 35.87 55.16
C LEU A 55 -4.05 34.44 55.09
N ILE A 56 -4.94 34.06 56.01
CA ILE A 56 -5.56 32.73 56.02
C ILE A 56 -6.46 32.55 54.79
N VAL A 57 -7.27 33.55 54.44
CA VAL A 57 -8.12 33.51 53.23
C VAL A 57 -7.27 33.43 51.97
N ALA A 58 -6.17 34.20 51.88
CA ALA A 58 -5.23 34.09 50.77
C ALA A 58 -4.59 32.69 50.68
N ALA A 59 -4.15 32.13 51.81
CA ALA A 59 -3.59 30.77 51.86
C ALA A 59 -4.61 29.71 51.42
N VAL A 60 -5.86 29.83 51.90
CA VAL A 60 -6.97 28.93 51.53
C VAL A 60 -7.29 29.03 50.04
N LEU A 61 -7.22 30.23 49.44
CA LEU A 61 -7.44 30.43 48.00
C LEU A 61 -6.28 29.91 47.13
N THR A 62 -5.04 29.90 47.64
CA THR A 62 -3.89 29.36 46.89
C THR A 62 -3.87 27.84 46.80
N LEU A 63 -4.38 27.14 47.82
CA LEU A 63 -4.42 25.67 47.85
C LEU A 63 -5.19 25.03 46.67
N PRO A 64 -6.42 25.44 46.32
CA PRO A 64 -7.14 24.87 45.18
C PRO A 64 -6.47 25.21 43.85
N VAL A 65 -5.90 26.40 43.70
CA VAL A 65 -5.14 26.78 42.51
C VAL A 65 -3.92 25.88 42.32
N PHE A 66 -3.17 25.61 43.39
CA PHE A 66 -2.03 24.71 43.36
C PHE A 66 -2.45 23.27 43.03
N TYR A 67 -3.56 22.79 43.59
CA TYR A 67 -4.12 21.48 43.28
C TYR A 67 -4.52 21.36 41.79
N LEU A 68 -5.14 22.39 41.22
CA LEU A 68 -5.48 22.43 39.78
C LEU A 68 -4.23 22.41 38.89
N ILE A 69 -3.17 23.15 39.26
CA ILE A 69 -1.91 23.12 38.50
C ILE A 69 -1.30 21.72 38.56
N TRP A 70 -1.28 21.09 39.74
CA TRP A 70 -0.75 19.74 39.91
C TRP A 70 -1.47 18.72 39.03
N THR A 71 -2.81 18.74 39.00
CA THR A 71 -3.60 17.80 38.18
C THR A 71 -3.48 18.10 36.69
N LEU A 72 -3.43 19.38 36.29
CA LEU A 72 -3.23 19.78 34.91
C LEU A 72 -1.88 19.31 34.37
N VAL A 73 -0.79 19.47 35.14
CA VAL A 73 0.55 19.01 34.76
C VAL A 73 0.58 17.49 34.59
N GLY A 74 -0.05 16.74 35.51
CA GLY A 74 -0.19 15.30 35.36
C GLY A 74 -0.98 14.88 34.11
N ALA A 75 -2.08 15.58 33.82
CA ALA A 75 -2.88 15.32 32.62
C ALA A 75 -2.13 15.66 31.32
N MET A 76 -1.36 16.76 31.30
CA MET A 76 -0.52 17.13 30.16
C MET A 76 0.60 16.12 29.93
N GLY A 77 1.20 15.56 30.99
CA GLY A 77 2.18 14.48 30.87
C GLY A 77 1.59 13.26 30.16
N LEU A 78 0.42 12.80 30.60
CA LEU A 78 -0.30 11.68 29.97
C LEU A 78 -0.66 11.94 28.50
N ILE A 79 -1.08 13.17 28.17
CA ILE A 79 -1.37 13.56 26.78
C ILE A 79 -0.09 13.59 25.95
N THR A 80 1.02 14.06 26.51
CA THR A 80 2.33 14.12 25.84
C THR A 80 2.81 12.71 25.50
N ASP A 81 2.72 11.77 26.43
CA ASP A 81 3.09 10.36 26.19
C ASP A 81 2.20 9.72 25.12
N ARG A 82 0.88 9.98 25.16
CA ARG A 82 -0.05 9.52 24.13
C ARG A 82 0.23 10.13 22.76
N MET A 83 0.58 11.42 22.70
CA MET A 83 0.97 12.07 21.45
C MET A 83 2.27 11.50 20.90
N ALA A 84 3.26 11.21 21.76
CA ALA A 84 4.50 10.57 21.34
C ALA A 84 4.24 9.19 20.74
N ALA A 85 3.43 8.36 21.40
CA ALA A 85 3.02 7.05 20.88
C ALA A 85 2.21 7.14 19.58
N MET A 86 1.34 8.16 19.45
CA MET A 86 0.60 8.41 18.22
C MET A 86 1.53 8.85 17.08
N HIS A 87 2.54 9.68 17.37
CA HIS A 87 3.51 10.11 16.37
C HIS A 87 4.33 8.93 15.84
N GLU A 88 4.73 8.01 16.73
CA GLU A 88 5.39 6.76 16.35
C GLU A 88 4.48 5.89 15.46
N GLN A 89 3.22 5.71 15.85
CA GLN A 89 2.24 4.96 15.04
C GLN A 89 2.00 5.60 13.67
N VAL A 90 1.91 6.93 13.60
CA VAL A 90 1.76 7.66 12.34
C VAL A 90 3.00 7.49 11.47
N GLY A 91 4.21 7.52 12.05
CA GLY A 91 5.45 7.24 11.32
C GLY A 91 5.52 5.81 10.76
N LEU A 92 5.07 4.82 11.55
CA LEU A 92 4.92 3.45 11.06
C LEU A 92 3.86 3.35 9.94
N MET A 93 2.79 4.12 10.06
CA MET A 93 1.75 4.17 9.03
C MET A 93 2.27 4.78 7.73
N GLU A 94 3.08 5.84 7.80
CA GLU A 94 3.77 6.43 6.64
C GLU A 94 4.68 5.41 5.94
N ALA A 95 5.50 4.68 6.69
CA ALA A 95 6.33 3.62 6.14
C ALA A 95 5.52 2.50 5.46
N ASN A 96 4.39 2.11 6.06
CA ASN A 96 3.47 1.15 5.45
C ASN A 96 2.84 1.68 4.17
N PHE A 97 2.47 2.97 4.12
CA PHE A 97 1.92 3.60 2.91
C PHE A 97 2.95 3.66 1.78
N ASP A 98 4.21 3.95 2.08
CA ASP A 98 5.30 3.87 1.11
C ASP A 98 5.47 2.44 0.58
N GLU A 99 5.43 1.44 1.45
CA GLU A 99 5.51 0.04 1.02
C GLU A 99 4.32 -0.35 0.12
N VAL A 100 3.10 0.08 0.48
CA VAL A 100 1.90 -0.13 -0.33
C VAL A 100 2.04 0.55 -1.69
N ALA A 101 2.54 1.78 -1.76
CA ALA A 101 2.78 2.50 -3.01
C ALA A 101 3.75 1.72 -3.92
N VAL A 102 4.84 1.20 -3.35
CA VAL A 102 5.80 0.36 -4.07
C VAL A 102 5.17 -0.94 -4.56
N ARG A 103 4.34 -1.60 -3.72
CA ARG A 103 3.64 -2.83 -4.11
C ARG A 103 2.64 -2.58 -5.24
N VAL A 104 1.86 -1.50 -5.17
CA VAL A 104 0.91 -1.11 -6.23
C VAL A 104 1.64 -0.79 -7.54
N SER A 105 2.78 -0.10 -7.48
CA SER A 105 3.61 0.14 -8.66
C SER A 105 4.07 -1.17 -9.33
N ARG A 106 4.53 -2.14 -8.52
CA ARG A 106 4.89 -3.48 -9.02
C ARG A 106 3.69 -4.22 -9.62
N ILE A 107 2.51 -4.12 -9.02
CA ILE A 107 1.28 -4.69 -9.56
C ILE A 107 0.96 -4.08 -10.92
N ASN A 108 1.04 -2.75 -11.07
CA ASN A 108 0.80 -2.08 -12.36
C ASN A 108 1.75 -2.58 -13.45
N VAL A 109 3.04 -2.73 -13.14
CA VAL A 109 4.02 -3.31 -14.08
C VAL A 109 3.67 -4.76 -14.43
N SER A 110 3.29 -5.58 -13.44
CA SER A 110 2.87 -6.97 -13.67
C SER A 110 1.63 -7.05 -14.56
N VAL A 111 0.61 -6.24 -14.30
CA VAL A 111 -0.62 -6.17 -15.09
C VAL A 111 -0.32 -5.70 -16.52
N ALA A 112 0.54 -4.70 -16.70
CA ALA A 112 0.98 -4.27 -18.04
C ALA A 112 1.69 -5.41 -18.81
N ASN A 113 2.57 -6.15 -18.13
CA ASN A 113 3.23 -7.32 -18.73
C ASN A 113 2.25 -8.44 -19.07
N MET A 114 1.24 -8.69 -18.21
CA MET A 114 0.17 -9.63 -18.52
C MET A 114 -0.66 -9.18 -19.72
N SER A 115 -0.97 -7.88 -19.83
CA SER A 115 -1.68 -7.31 -20.98
C SER A 115 -0.89 -7.54 -22.28
N ASN A 116 0.43 -7.30 -22.27
CA ASN A 116 1.30 -7.59 -23.41
C ASN A 116 1.34 -9.08 -23.78
N ARG A 117 1.32 -9.98 -22.78
CA ARG A 117 1.23 -11.43 -23.00
C ARG A 117 -0.13 -11.89 -23.51
N ILE A 118 -1.21 -11.22 -23.15
CA ILE A 118 -2.55 -11.50 -23.67
C ILE A 118 -2.68 -10.97 -25.10
N ALA A 119 -2.04 -9.85 -25.42
CA ALA A 119 -2.05 -9.29 -26.78
C ALA A 119 -1.51 -10.26 -27.84
N VAL A 120 -0.61 -11.18 -27.48
CA VAL A 120 -0.11 -12.24 -28.39
C VAL A 120 -1.05 -13.44 -28.55
N ILE A 121 -2.16 -13.51 -27.81
CA ILE A 121 -3.17 -14.57 -27.99
C ILE A 121 -3.94 -14.39 -29.30
N VAL A 122 -4.32 -13.16 -29.65
CA VAL A 122 -5.04 -12.85 -30.90
C VAL A 122 -4.27 -13.31 -32.16
N PRO A 123 -2.97 -13.01 -32.34
CA PRO A 123 -2.22 -13.56 -33.47
C PRO A 123 -2.00 -15.08 -33.37
N MET A 124 -2.11 -15.68 -32.19
CA MET A 124 -2.03 -17.14 -32.03
C MET A 124 -3.26 -17.84 -32.61
N GLU A 125 -4.46 -17.27 -32.44
CA GLU A 125 -5.69 -17.78 -33.08
C GLU A 125 -5.58 -17.74 -34.61
N GLN A 126 -5.08 -16.64 -35.16
CA GLN A 126 -4.83 -16.52 -36.61
C GLN A 126 -3.84 -17.58 -37.11
N ARG A 127 -2.77 -17.84 -36.36
CA ARG A 127 -1.81 -18.91 -36.69
C ARG A 127 -2.46 -20.30 -36.66
N LEU A 128 -3.32 -20.57 -35.68
CA LEU A 128 -4.05 -21.84 -35.61
C LEU A 128 -5.04 -22.01 -36.77
N LEU A 129 -5.70 -20.94 -37.20
CA LEU A 129 -6.56 -20.96 -38.38
C LEU A 129 -5.75 -21.26 -39.66
N SER A 130 -4.62 -20.56 -39.86
CA SER A 130 -3.71 -20.83 -40.98
C SER A 130 -3.20 -22.27 -40.95
N MET A 131 -2.79 -22.77 -39.80
CA MET A 131 -2.30 -24.14 -39.65
C MET A 131 -3.40 -25.17 -39.95
N ARG A 132 -4.66 -24.89 -39.57
CA ARG A 132 -5.80 -25.74 -39.92
C ARG A 132 -6.05 -25.77 -41.43
N GLU A 133 -5.90 -24.64 -42.11
CA GLU A 133 -5.99 -24.55 -43.56
C GLU A 133 -4.87 -25.36 -44.24
N ASP A 134 -3.62 -25.19 -43.80
CA ASP A 134 -2.47 -25.95 -44.31
C ASP A 134 -2.67 -27.47 -44.15
N VAL A 135 -3.16 -27.91 -42.99
CA VAL A 135 -3.50 -29.32 -42.74
C VAL A 135 -4.61 -29.80 -43.68
N GLY A 136 -5.60 -28.95 -43.98
CA GLY A 136 -6.64 -29.22 -44.96
C GLY A 136 -6.08 -29.43 -46.37
N VAL A 137 -5.15 -28.56 -46.80
CA VAL A 137 -4.47 -28.66 -48.10
C VAL A 137 -3.62 -29.93 -48.18
N ILE A 138 -2.89 -30.26 -47.12
CA ILE A 138 -2.09 -31.49 -47.04
C ILE A 138 -2.99 -32.72 -47.14
N SER A 139 -4.10 -32.75 -46.39
CA SER A 139 -5.07 -33.85 -46.43
C SER A 139 -5.65 -34.06 -47.84
N ALA A 140 -6.04 -32.98 -48.52
CA ALA A 140 -6.53 -33.04 -49.89
C ALA A 140 -5.46 -33.56 -50.87
N SER A 141 -4.21 -33.08 -50.73
CA SER A 141 -3.08 -33.52 -51.55
C SER A 141 -2.80 -35.02 -51.35
N MET A 142 -2.79 -35.49 -50.10
CA MET A 142 -2.64 -36.91 -49.80
C MET A 142 -3.78 -37.75 -50.38
N GLY A 143 -5.02 -37.24 -50.34
CA GLY A 143 -6.18 -37.85 -51.00
C GLY A 143 -6.01 -38.01 -52.52
N GLY A 144 -5.29 -37.08 -53.17
CA GLY A 144 -4.95 -37.17 -54.60
C GLY A 144 -3.76 -38.08 -54.92
N ILE A 145 -2.85 -38.31 -53.97
CA ILE A 145 -1.71 -39.23 -54.16
C ILE A 145 -2.17 -40.69 -54.22
N ALA A 146 -3.10 -41.10 -53.36
CA ALA A 146 -3.61 -42.48 -53.32
C ALA A 146 -4.12 -43.01 -54.68
N PRO A 147 -5.00 -42.30 -55.43
CA PRO A 147 -5.43 -42.75 -56.74
C PRO A 147 -4.31 -42.75 -57.78
N ASN A 148 -3.35 -41.82 -57.69
CA ASN A 148 -2.18 -41.84 -58.58
C ASN A 148 -1.31 -43.08 -58.37
N VAL A 149 -1.06 -43.45 -57.11
CA VAL A 149 -0.33 -44.69 -56.77
C VAL A 149 -1.08 -45.92 -57.26
N ASN A 150 -2.39 -45.98 -57.06
CA ASN A 150 -3.22 -47.08 -57.58
C ASN A 150 -3.18 -47.16 -59.12
N GLY A 151 -3.16 -46.01 -59.81
CA GLY A 151 -3.02 -45.95 -61.26
C GLY A 151 -1.65 -46.46 -61.75
N ILE A 152 -0.58 -46.12 -61.03
CA ILE A 152 0.77 -46.64 -61.31
C ILE A 152 0.80 -48.16 -61.15
N ASP A 153 0.24 -48.69 -60.06
CA ASP A 153 0.18 -50.14 -59.82
C ASP A 153 -0.57 -50.87 -60.94
N GLN A 154 -1.67 -50.30 -61.44
CA GLN A 154 -2.41 -50.87 -62.57
C GLN A 154 -1.59 -50.87 -63.86
N ILE A 155 -0.89 -49.77 -64.17
CA ILE A 155 -0.02 -49.68 -65.35
C ILE A 155 1.10 -50.70 -65.27
N LEU A 156 1.76 -50.83 -64.10
CA LEU A 156 2.82 -51.80 -63.88
C LEU A 156 2.31 -53.24 -64.03
N GLY A 157 1.12 -53.55 -63.51
CA GLY A 157 0.48 -54.86 -63.71
C GLY A 157 0.20 -55.16 -65.19
N GLY A 158 -0.27 -54.16 -65.96
CA GLY A 158 -0.46 -54.31 -67.41
C GLY A 158 0.84 -54.48 -68.18
N MET A 159 1.90 -53.76 -67.78
CA MET A 159 3.24 -53.93 -68.37
C MET A 159 3.79 -55.33 -68.12
N ASP A 160 3.63 -55.88 -66.91
CA ASP A 160 4.06 -57.24 -66.60
C ASP A 160 3.37 -58.28 -67.50
N GLN A 161 2.05 -58.15 -67.68
CA GLN A 161 1.29 -59.02 -68.59
C GLN A 161 1.78 -58.93 -70.04
N ASN A 162 2.04 -57.71 -70.54
CA ASN A 162 2.58 -57.50 -71.89
C ASN A 162 3.97 -58.13 -72.04
N LEU A 163 4.84 -57.99 -71.03
CA LEU A 163 6.17 -58.61 -71.03
C LEU A 163 6.10 -60.14 -71.03
N GLN A 164 5.15 -60.73 -70.29
CA GLN A 164 4.91 -62.18 -70.32
C GLN A 164 4.46 -62.65 -71.71
N GLN A 165 3.58 -61.88 -72.38
CA GLN A 165 3.14 -62.20 -73.74
C GLN A 165 4.27 -62.08 -74.75
N ILE A 166 5.09 -61.02 -74.67
CA ILE A 166 6.29 -60.85 -75.49
C ILE A 166 7.25 -62.03 -75.29
N ASN A 167 7.51 -62.44 -74.05
CA ASN A 167 8.33 -63.60 -73.74
C ASN A 167 7.78 -64.89 -74.37
N HIS A 168 6.45 -65.08 -74.36
CA HIS A 168 5.81 -66.20 -75.06
C HIS A 168 6.05 -66.14 -76.57
N VAL A 169 5.83 -64.99 -77.20
CA VAL A 169 6.05 -64.79 -78.64
C VAL A 169 7.51 -65.05 -79.01
N PHE A 170 8.46 -64.53 -78.25
CA PHE A 170 9.89 -64.84 -78.44
C PHE A 170 10.18 -66.33 -78.28
N GLY A 171 9.53 -67.02 -77.35
CA GLY A 171 9.62 -68.47 -77.19
C GLY A 171 9.09 -69.26 -78.40
N PHE A 172 8.07 -68.76 -79.10
CA PHE A 172 7.59 -69.34 -80.37
C PHE A 172 8.56 -69.03 -81.52
N LEU A 173 8.95 -67.77 -81.69
CA LEU A 173 9.90 -67.34 -82.72
C LEU A 173 11.22 -68.09 -82.64
N ASN A 174 11.77 -68.28 -81.44
CA ASN A 174 13.02 -69.02 -81.26
C ASN A 174 12.88 -70.49 -81.70
N ARG A 175 11.73 -71.13 -81.43
CA ARG A 175 11.43 -72.48 -81.93
C ARG A 175 11.30 -72.52 -83.45
N ASP A 176 10.66 -71.54 -84.05
CA ASP A 176 10.49 -71.47 -85.50
C ASP A 176 11.82 -71.20 -86.22
N VAL A 177 12.64 -70.30 -85.70
CA VAL A 177 14.01 -70.07 -86.20
C VAL A 177 14.86 -71.32 -86.08
N PHE A 178 14.75 -72.07 -84.97
CA PHE A 178 15.48 -73.33 -84.80
C PHE A 178 15.05 -74.38 -85.84
N ARG A 179 13.75 -74.53 -86.08
CA ARG A 179 13.22 -75.41 -87.13
C ARG A 179 13.68 -74.98 -88.52
N MET A 180 13.65 -73.68 -88.81
CA MET A 180 14.12 -73.14 -90.08
C MET A 180 15.61 -73.42 -90.28
N ARG A 181 16.43 -73.25 -89.24
CA ARG A 181 17.86 -73.62 -89.27
C ARG A 181 18.07 -75.10 -89.55
N GLN A 182 17.26 -75.97 -88.95
CA GLN A 182 17.30 -77.42 -89.24
C GLN A 182 16.93 -77.71 -90.69
N ASN A 183 15.86 -77.10 -91.20
CA ASN A 183 15.43 -77.26 -92.59
C ASN A 183 16.49 -76.76 -93.56
N VAL A 184 17.08 -75.59 -93.33
CA VAL A 184 18.18 -75.04 -94.15
C VAL A 184 19.39 -75.98 -94.12
N ASN A 185 19.79 -76.48 -92.95
CA ASN A 185 20.90 -77.44 -92.85
C ASN A 185 20.63 -78.76 -93.60
N GLN A 186 19.37 -79.21 -93.63
CA GLN A 186 18.97 -80.38 -94.42
C GLN A 186 19.00 -80.08 -95.92
N MET A 187 18.55 -78.90 -96.35
CA MET A 187 18.57 -78.49 -97.76
C MET A 187 19.98 -78.17 -98.27
N SER A 188 20.87 -77.67 -97.42
CA SER A 188 22.27 -77.40 -97.75
C SER A 188 23.15 -78.64 -97.67
N SER A 189 22.64 -79.74 -97.12
CA SER A 189 23.34 -81.02 -97.16
C SER A 189 23.32 -81.53 -98.61
N PRO A 190 24.48 -81.83 -99.21
CA PRO A 190 24.56 -82.22 -100.62
C PRO A 190 23.65 -83.43 -100.84
N MET A 191 22.69 -83.30 -101.77
CA MET A 191 21.90 -84.44 -102.23
C MET A 191 22.90 -85.54 -102.58
N ARG A 192 22.93 -86.59 -101.76
CA ARG A 192 23.67 -87.81 -102.07
C ARG A 192 23.05 -88.35 -103.35
N MET A 193 23.66 -87.98 -104.47
CA MET A 193 23.35 -88.50 -105.79
C MET A 193 23.51 -90.02 -105.68
N ILE A 194 22.41 -90.74 -105.72
CA ILE A 194 22.41 -92.21 -105.68
C ILE A 194 23.24 -92.64 -106.90
N PRO A 195 24.36 -93.37 -106.73
CA PRO A 195 25.08 -93.89 -107.88
C PRO A 195 24.20 -94.92 -108.57
N PHE A 196 23.74 -94.60 -109.77
CA PHE A 196 23.14 -95.56 -110.70
C PHE A 196 24.26 -96.39 -111.34
N PHE A 197 24.71 -97.43 -110.65
CA PHE A 197 25.43 -98.58 -111.22
C PHE A 197 24.87 -99.79 -110.45
N GLY A 198 24.27 -100.83 -111.03
CA GLY A 198 24.39 -101.42 -112.36
C GLY A 198 24.76 -102.90 -112.14
N GLN A 199 23.78 -103.80 -112.31
CA GLN A 199 23.85 -105.28 -112.38
C GLN A 199 24.47 -106.07 -111.22
#